data_AF-A0A7C3TX37-F1
#
_entry.id   AF-A0A7C3TX37-F1
#
_cell.length_a   1.000
_cell.length_b   1.000
_cell.length_c   1.000
_cell.angle_alpha   90.00
_cell.angle_beta   90.00
_cell.angle_gamma   90.00
#
_symmetry.space_group_name_H-M   'P 1'
#
loop_
_entity.id
_entity.type
_entity.pdbx_description
1 polymer ?
#
loop_
_entity_poly.entity_id
_entity_poly.type
_entity_poly.pdbx_seq_one_letter_code
_entity_poly.pdbx_strand_id
1 'polypeptide(L)'
;MKRSVALTGVLLFGLVSLLGDVIYEGSRGVISPFLLSLGASAAVIGAVLGAGEFLGYAMRGVFGAISDRTGSYWGLTIGGYSLLVAIPLLALAGRW
;
A
#
# COMPACT_ATOMS: atom_id res chain seq x y z
N MET A 1 -16.14 4.68 -31.48
CA MET A 1 -15.43 4.47 -30.19
C MET A 1 -15.49 2.99 -29.81
N LYS A 2 -14.34 2.32 -29.68
CA LYS A 2 -14.25 0.88 -29.32
C LYS A 2 -14.66 0.68 -27.85
N ARG A 3 -15.96 0.55 -27.56
CA ARG A 3 -16.52 0.31 -26.20
C ARG A 3 -15.78 -0.81 -25.42
N SER A 4 -15.28 -1.83 -26.12
CA SER A 4 -14.52 -2.95 -25.54
C SER A 4 -13.21 -2.53 -24.84
N VAL A 5 -12.46 -1.57 -25.37
CA VAL A 5 -11.15 -1.18 -24.79
C VAL A 5 -11.34 -0.39 -23.49
N ALA A 6 -12.32 0.52 -23.46
CA ALA A 6 -12.63 1.28 -22.26
C ALA A 6 -13.14 0.38 -21.13
N LEU A 7 -14.03 -0.58 -21.45
CA LEU A 7 -14.55 -1.54 -20.47
C LEU A 7 -13.41 -2.43 -19.91
N THR A 8 -12.51 -2.88 -20.79
CA THR A 8 -11.34 -3.69 -20.39
C THR A 8 -10.44 -2.89 -19.45
N GLY A 9 -10.17 -1.62 -19.75
CA GLY A 9 -9.38 -0.75 -18.88
C GLY A 9 -9.99 -0.61 -17.49
N VAL A 10 -11.28 -0.32 -17.40
CA VAL A 10 -12.00 -0.20 -16.11
C VAL A 10 -11.93 -1.51 -15.31
N LEU A 11 -12.16 -2.66 -15.97
CA LEU A 11 -12.09 -3.96 -15.31
C LEU A 11 -10.69 -4.29 -14.80
N LEU A 12 -9.64 -4.00 -15.59
CA LEU A 12 -8.26 -4.23 -15.18
C LEU A 12 -7.84 -3.33 -14.02
N PHE A 13 -8.13 -2.02 -14.09
CA PHE A 13 -7.85 -1.10 -12.98
C PHE A 13 -8.69 -1.44 -11.74
N GLY A 14 -9.94 -1.85 -11.92
CA GLY A 14 -10.80 -2.33 -10.84
C GLY A 14 -10.24 -3.58 -10.15
N LEU A 15 -9.71 -4.53 -10.92
CA LEU A 15 -9.06 -5.72 -10.37
C LEU A 15 -7.79 -5.35 -9.59
N VAL A 16 -6.96 -4.45 -10.14
CA VAL A 16 -5.75 -3.96 -9.44
C VAL A 16 -6.13 -3.26 -8.14
N SER A 17 -7.16 -2.41 -8.14
CA SER A 17 -7.67 -1.75 -6.94
C SER A 17 -8.18 -2.76 -5.92
N LEU A 18 -8.98 -3.74 -6.35
CA LEU A 18 -9.52 -4.79 -5.48
C LEU A 18 -8.39 -5.60 -4.80
N LEU A 19 -7.37 -5.99 -5.58
CA LEU A 19 -6.23 -6.72 -5.03
C LEU A 19 -5.41 -5.84 -4.06
N GLY A 20 -5.29 -4.55 -4.36
CA GLY A 20 -4.73 -3.57 -3.43
C GLY A 20 -5.49 -3.56 -2.11
N ASP A 21 -6.82 -3.42 -2.15
CA ASP A 21 -7.70 -3.43 -0.99
C ASP A 21 -7.50 -4.66 -0.11
N VAL A 22 -7.46 -5.85 -0.72
CA VAL A 22 -7.21 -7.10 0.01
C VAL A 22 -5.87 -7.06 0.76
N ILE A 23 -4.82 -6.50 0.16
CA ILE A 23 -3.49 -6.41 0.78
C ILE A 23 -3.49 -5.38 1.93
N TYR A 24 -3.95 -4.15 1.70
CA TYR A 24 -3.81 -3.09 2.69
C TYR A 24 -4.85 -3.18 3.81
N GLU A 25 -6.11 -3.52 3.52
CA GLU A 25 -7.11 -3.73 4.58
C GLU A 25 -6.85 -5.03 5.31
N GLY A 26 -6.46 -6.09 4.58
CA GLY A 26 -6.04 -7.34 5.17
C GLY A 26 -4.92 -7.12 6.19
N SER A 27 -3.82 -6.47 5.77
CA SER A 27 -2.68 -6.20 6.67
C SER A 27 -3.05 -5.30 7.86
N ARG A 28 -3.85 -4.24 7.66
CA ARG A 28 -4.27 -3.35 8.76
C ARG A 28 -4.96 -4.09 9.89
N GLY A 29 -5.79 -5.10 9.58
CA GLY A 29 -6.45 -5.92 10.59
C GLY A 29 -5.51 -6.81 11.41
N VAL A 30 -4.36 -7.21 10.85
CA VAL A 30 -3.47 -8.20 11.48
C VAL A 30 -2.19 -7.60 12.08
N ILE A 31 -1.77 -6.40 11.68
CA ILE A 31 -0.51 -5.78 12.15
C ILE A 31 -0.46 -5.69 13.69
N SER A 32 -1.51 -5.21 14.35
CA SER A 32 -1.49 -5.02 15.81
C SER A 32 -1.42 -6.35 16.57
N PRO A 33 -2.28 -7.36 16.28
CA PRO A 33 -2.14 -8.70 16.86
C PRO A 33 -0.80 -9.37 16.55
N PHE A 34 -0.27 -9.17 15.34
CA PHE A 34 1.01 -9.71 14.93
C PHE A 34 2.17 -9.13 15.76
N LEU A 35 2.24 -7.81 15.90
CA LEU A 35 3.27 -7.16 16.73
C LEU A 35 3.15 -7.56 18.20
N LEU A 36 1.93 -7.70 18.71
CA LEU A 36 1.70 -8.20 20.07
C LEU A 36 2.26 -9.62 20.24
N SER A 37 2.09 -10.50 19.25
CA SER A 37 2.65 -11.87 19.28
C SER A 37 4.19 -11.91 19.30
N LEU A 38 4.84 -10.86 18.79
CA LEU A 38 6.30 -10.66 18.87
C LEU A 38 6.76 -10.05 20.21
N GLY A 39 5.83 -9.80 21.14
CA GLY A 39 6.13 -9.21 22.45
C GLY A 39 6.17 -7.68 22.45
N ALA A 40 5.67 -7.01 21.40
CA ALA A 40 5.57 -5.56 21.38
C ALA A 40 4.57 -5.05 22.43
N SER A 41 4.92 -3.99 23.15
CA SER A 41 4.00 -3.33 24.08
C SER A 41 2.98 -2.46 23.33
N ALA A 42 1.85 -2.15 23.97
CA ALA A 42 0.83 -1.27 23.40
C ALA A 42 1.38 0.11 22.98
N ALA A 43 2.36 0.64 23.72
CA ALA A 43 3.03 1.89 23.38
C ALA A 43 3.82 1.78 22.07
N VAL A 44 4.54 0.67 21.85
CA VAL A 44 5.28 0.42 20.60
C VAL A 44 4.31 0.25 19.42
N ILE A 45 3.24 -0.53 19.61
CA ILE A 45 2.22 -0.74 18.57
C ILE A 45 1.60 0.60 18.16
N GLY A 46 1.21 1.42 19.13
CA GLY A 46 0.65 2.75 18.88
C GLY A 46 1.64 3.67 18.15
N ALA A 47 2.91 3.68 18.55
CA ALA A 47 3.94 4.47 17.90
C ALA A 47 4.18 4.04 16.45
N VAL A 48 4.25 2.74 16.17
CA VAL A 48 4.47 2.19 14.82
C VAL A 48 3.29 2.50 13.91
N LEU A 49 2.06 2.25 14.37
CA LEU A 49 0.86 2.55 13.59
C LEU A 49 0.72 4.05 13.31
N GLY A 50 0.89 4.89 14.34
CA GLY A 50 0.83 6.34 14.21
C GLY A 50 1.91 6.89 13.27
N ALA A 51 3.15 6.37 13.36
CA ALA A 51 4.22 6.74 12.43
C ALA A 51 3.91 6.30 10.99
N GLY A 52 3.31 5.11 10.80
CA GLY A 52 2.88 4.61 9.50
C GLY A 52 1.80 5.50 8.87
N GLU A 53 0.78 5.88 9.62
CA GLU A 53 -0.26 6.80 9.16
C GLU A 53 0.32 8.18 8.83
N PHE A 54 1.12 8.75 9.74
CA PHE A 54 1.78 10.04 9.52
C PHE A 54 2.62 10.02 8.25
N LEU A 55 3.46 9.00 8.06
CA LEU A 55 4.29 8.87 6.87
C LEU A 55 3.43 8.71 5.61
N GLY A 56 2.36 7.91 5.69
CA GLY A 56 1.41 7.75 4.60
C GLY A 56 0.75 9.06 4.16
N TYR A 57 0.42 9.95 5.10
CA TYR A 57 -0.10 11.28 4.77
C TYR A 57 0.99 12.25 4.29
N ALA A 58 2.14 12.29 4.96
CA ALA A 58 3.26 13.16 4.60
C ALA A 58 3.79 12.86 3.19
N MET A 59 3.93 11.57 2.84
CA MET A 59 4.40 11.14 1.52
C MET A 59 3.46 11.53 0.39
N ARG A 60 2.15 11.68 0.63
CA ARG A 60 1.23 12.20 -0.41
C ARG A 60 1.61 13.62 -0.83
N GLY A 61 1.99 14.48 0.12
CA GLY A 61 2.47 15.83 -0.17
C GLY A 61 3.79 15.81 -0.93
N VAL A 62 4.74 14.99 -0.49
CA VAL A 62 6.06 14.86 -1.12
C VAL A 62 5.94 14.35 -2.56
N PHE A 63 5.27 13.20 -2.76
CA PHE A 63 5.10 12.62 -4.08
C PHE A 63 4.16 13.41 -4.98
N GLY A 64 3.18 14.13 -4.42
CA GLY A 64 2.37 15.09 -5.17
C GLY A 64 3.21 16.23 -5.75
N ALA A 65 4.06 16.84 -4.93
CA ALA A 65 4.97 17.89 -5.40
C ALA A 65 5.97 17.36 -6.44
N ILE A 66 6.44 16.11 -6.29
CA ILE A 66 7.32 15.46 -7.27
C ILE A 66 6.56 15.17 -8.57
N SER A 67 5.34 14.63 -8.50
CA SER A 67 4.54 14.32 -9.70
C SER A 67 4.24 15.57 -10.50
N ASP A 68 3.94 16.68 -9.82
CA ASP A 68 3.62 17.95 -10.47
C ASP A 68 4.85 18.56 -11.16
N ARG A 69 6.04 18.44 -10.56
CA ARG A 69 7.28 18.96 -11.14
C ARG A 69 7.83 18.10 -12.28
N THR A 70 7.67 16.78 -12.19
CA THR A 70 8.26 15.84 -13.15
C THR A 70 7.30 15.43 -14.27
N GLY A 71 5.99 15.61 -14.09
CA GLY A 71 4.96 15.07 -14.97
C GLY A 71 4.88 13.54 -14.99
N SER A 72 5.62 12.84 -14.12
CA SER A 72 5.75 11.38 -14.12
C SER A 72 4.65 10.69 -13.31
N TYR A 73 3.41 10.81 -13.75
CA TYR A 73 2.27 10.25 -13.03
C TYR A 73 2.26 8.71 -13.03
N TRP A 74 2.51 8.10 -14.19
CA TRP A 74 2.45 6.65 -14.34
C TRP A 74 3.63 5.94 -13.70
N GLY A 75 4.84 6.49 -13.81
CA GLY A 75 6.04 5.91 -13.19
C GLY A 75 5.92 5.85 -11.67
N LEU A 76 5.48 6.95 -11.05
CA LEU A 76 5.24 7.02 -9.61
C LEU A 76 4.08 6.09 -9.19
N THR A 77 3.00 6.04 -9.97
CA THR A 77 1.86 5.14 -9.68
C THR A 77 2.29 3.67 -9.69
N ILE A 78 2.96 3.23 -10.76
CA ILE A 78 3.43 1.85 -10.91
C ILE A 78 4.46 1.53 -9.81
N GLY A 79 5.40 2.44 -9.55
CA GLY A 79 6.38 2.30 -8.48
C GLY A 79 5.72 2.11 -7.12
N GLY A 80 4.78 2.99 -6.75
CA GLY A 80 4.03 2.89 -5.49
C GLY A 80 3.23 1.60 -5.38
N TYR A 81 2.49 1.21 -6.41
CA TYR A 81 1.72 -0.03 -6.42
C TYR A 81 2.60 -1.28 -6.35
N SER A 82 3.79 -1.25 -6.97
CA SER A 82 4.71 -2.39 -6.91
C SER A 82 5.18 -2.69 -5.47
N LEU A 83 5.21 -1.70 -4.58
CA LEU A 83 5.57 -1.89 -3.18
C LEU A 83 4.55 -2.72 -2.39
N LEU A 84 3.30 -2.85 -2.86
CA LEU A 84 2.30 -3.70 -2.21
C LEU A 84 2.72 -5.18 -2.13
N VAL A 85 3.61 -5.62 -3.03
CA VAL A 85 4.16 -6.98 -3.01
C VAL A 85 4.97 -7.28 -1.75
N ALA A 86 5.45 -6.26 -1.04
CA ALA A 86 6.21 -6.43 0.19
C ALA A 86 5.41 -7.22 1.24
N ILE A 87 4.09 -7.01 1.34
CA ILE A 87 3.25 -7.67 2.34
C ILE A 87 3.12 -9.18 2.06
N PRO A 88 2.72 -9.66 0.86
CA PRO A 88 2.73 -11.08 0.57
C PRO A 88 4.11 -11.74 0.71
N LEU A 89 5.20 -11.04 0.34
CA LEU A 89 6.56 -11.58 0.45
C LEU A 89 6.99 -11.84 1.88
N LEU A 90 6.37 -11.18 2.87
CA LEU A 90 6.60 -11.48 4.28
C LEU A 90 6.29 -12.94 4.64
N ALA A 91 5.38 -13.60 3.92
CA ALA A 91 5.11 -15.03 4.12
C ALA A 91 6.37 -15.91 3.90
N LEU A 92 7.36 -15.39 3.18
CA LEU A 92 8.62 -16.08 2.88
C LEU A 92 9.74 -15.76 3.89
N ALA A 93 9.49 -14.93 4.91
CA ALA A 93 10.52 -14.53 5.89
C ALA A 93 11.09 -15.72 6.68
N GLY A 94 10.30 -16.79 6.86
CA GLY A 94 10.73 -18.05 7.50
C GLY A 94 10.98 -17.98 9.02
N ARG A 95 11.21 -16.78 9.56
CA ARG A 95 11.31 -16.49 10.99
C ARG A 95 10.86 -15.05 11.26
N TRP A 96 10.32 -14.84 12.44
CA TRP A 96 9.75 -13.58 12.90
C TRP A 96 10.30 -13.22 14.27
#